data_AF-A0A975K4T6-F1
#
_entry.id   AF-A0A975K4T6-F1
#
_cell.length_a   1.000
_cell.length_b   1.000
_cell.length_c   1.000
_cell.angle_alpha   90.00
_cell.angle_beta   90.00
_cell.angle_gamma   90.00
#
_symmetry.space_group_name_H-M   'P 1'
#
loop_
_entity.id
_entity.type
_entity.pdbx_description
1 polymer ?
#
loop_
_entity_poly.entity_id
_entity_poly.type
_entity_poly.pdbx_seq_one_letter_code
_entity_poly.pdbx_strand_id
1 'polypeptide(L)'
;MGEPLSLQQAKAHLRVDGDDEDDLISSCIVEARGWVEDYTGLILTSRAIVESVSAFDARLRAWPITTLETISYTDTDGLSQTLASADYTAQLTTRPARITAAPGVRFPALLPNTRISVSLTAGFTDAAAMIDFAPNLLRAMKIMLTEYYDNRGAADGGNRAENVAKALCRNLRNWAV
;
A
#
# COMPACT_ATOMS: atom_id res chain seq x y z
N MET A 1 7.85 13.27 1.18
CA MET A 1 7.68 11.94 0.56
C MET A 1 7.32 12.16 -0.90
N GLY A 2 7.94 11.44 -1.83
CA GLY A 2 7.74 11.66 -3.27
C GLY A 2 6.60 10.79 -3.81
N GLU A 3 5.72 11.39 -4.61
CA GLU A 3 4.72 10.65 -5.38
C GLU A 3 5.41 9.80 -6.47
N PRO A 4 4.91 8.59 -6.80
CA PRO A 4 5.52 7.73 -7.82
C PRO A 4 5.47 8.34 -9.22
N LEU A 5 4.54 9.26 -9.46
CA LEU A 5 4.43 10.04 -10.68
C LEU A 5 4.72 11.50 -10.32
N SER A 6 5.76 12.09 -10.91
CA SER A 6 6.08 13.50 -10.65
C SER A 6 5.09 14.43 -11.36
N LEU A 7 4.94 15.64 -10.83
CA LEU A 7 4.11 16.68 -11.44
C LEU A 7 4.52 16.96 -12.90
N GLN A 8 5.82 17.04 -13.19
CA GLN A 8 6.31 17.22 -14.55
C GLN A 8 5.94 16.05 -15.48
N GLN A 9 6.02 14.80 -14.99
CA GLN A 9 5.61 13.63 -15.76
C GLN A 9 4.10 13.60 -16.01
N ALA A 10 3.31 14.06 -15.05
CA ALA A 10 1.86 14.20 -15.19
C ALA A 10 1.49 15.29 -16.21
N LYS A 11 2.12 16.48 -16.12
CA LYS A 11 1.94 17.58 -17.08
C LYS A 11 2.31 17.16 -18.50
N ALA A 12 3.44 16.49 -18.66
CA ALA A 12 3.86 15.94 -19.96
C ALA A 12 2.85 14.90 -20.50
N HIS A 13 2.21 14.12 -19.61
CA HIS A 13 1.17 13.16 -20.01
C HIS A 13 -0.12 13.85 -20.45
N LEU A 14 -0.54 14.88 -19.72
CA LEU A 14 -1.74 15.68 -20.00
C LEU A 14 -1.55 16.73 -21.10
N ARG A 15 -0.29 16.96 -21.53
CA ARG A 15 0.09 18.02 -22.48
C ARG A 15 -0.27 19.43 -21.96
N VAL A 16 -0.06 19.64 -20.67
CA VAL A 16 -0.25 20.95 -20.02
C VAL A 16 1.10 21.65 -19.94
N ASP A 17 1.15 22.86 -20.50
CA ASP A 17 2.25 23.80 -20.39
C ASP A 17 1.87 24.93 -19.41
N GLY A 18 2.82 25.46 -18.63
CA GLY A 18 2.53 26.46 -17.58
C GLY A 18 2.20 25.84 -16.23
N ASP A 19 2.00 26.66 -15.19
CA ASP A 19 1.89 26.25 -13.77
C ASP A 19 0.52 26.53 -13.14
N ASP A 20 -0.41 27.14 -13.87
CA ASP A 20 -1.75 27.50 -13.38
C ASP A 20 -2.56 26.31 -12.84
N GLU A 21 -2.29 25.10 -13.33
CA GLU A 21 -3.03 23.87 -12.98
C GLU A 21 -2.22 22.90 -12.09
N ASP A 22 -1.06 23.34 -11.58
CA ASP A 22 -0.15 22.48 -10.84
C ASP A 22 -0.77 21.88 -9.57
N ASP A 23 -1.60 22.67 -8.86
CA ASP A 23 -2.33 22.22 -7.67
C ASP A 23 -3.39 21.16 -8.01
N LEU A 24 -4.14 21.36 -9.10
CA LEU A 24 -5.15 20.41 -9.56
C LEU A 24 -4.50 19.09 -9.98
N ILE A 25 -3.44 19.15 -10.78
CA ILE A 25 -2.71 17.97 -11.24
C ILE A 25 -2.11 17.23 -10.05
N SER A 26 -1.58 17.95 -9.05
CA SER A 26 -1.07 17.35 -7.81
C SER A 26 -2.15 16.59 -7.04
N SER A 27 -3.39 17.13 -6.94
CA SER A 27 -4.52 16.40 -6.35
C SER A 27 -4.86 15.13 -7.15
N CYS A 28 -4.91 15.24 -8.49
CA CYS A 28 -5.21 14.10 -9.37
C CYS A 28 -4.17 12.98 -9.23
N ILE A 29 -2.89 13.31 -9.02
CA ILE A 29 -1.83 12.31 -8.76
C ILE A 29 -2.13 11.54 -7.47
N VAL A 30 -2.49 12.24 -6.40
CA VAL A 30 -2.79 11.64 -5.09
C VAL A 30 -4.02 10.73 -5.18
N GLU A 31 -5.08 11.18 -5.86
CA GLU A 31 -6.31 10.41 -6.08
C GLU A 31 -6.07 9.17 -6.95
N ALA A 32 -5.29 9.31 -8.03
CA ALA A 32 -4.89 8.20 -8.89
C ALA A 32 -4.07 7.15 -8.13
N ARG A 33 -3.13 7.59 -7.27
CA ARG A 33 -2.38 6.68 -6.39
C ARG A 33 -3.34 5.95 -5.45
N GLY A 34 -4.21 6.68 -4.75
CA GLY A 34 -5.18 6.10 -3.82
C GLY A 34 -6.05 5.02 -4.46
N TRP A 35 -6.59 5.29 -5.65
CA TRP A 35 -7.38 4.32 -6.40
C TRP A 35 -6.60 3.03 -6.72
N VAL A 36 -5.34 3.16 -7.15
CA VAL A 36 -4.51 1.98 -7.46
C VAL A 36 -4.15 1.21 -6.19
N GLU A 37 -3.82 1.90 -5.09
CA GLU A 37 -3.56 1.28 -3.78
C GLU A 37 -4.78 0.49 -3.30
N ASP A 38 -5.98 1.06 -3.38
CA ASP A 38 -7.23 0.42 -2.97
C ASP A 38 -7.56 -0.81 -3.82
N TYR A 39 -7.39 -0.70 -5.13
CA TYR A 39 -7.71 -1.81 -6.03
C TYR A 39 -6.71 -2.97 -5.91
N THR A 40 -5.43 -2.67 -5.74
CA THR A 40 -4.36 -3.67 -5.70
C THR A 40 -4.06 -4.19 -4.30
N GLY A 41 -4.37 -3.43 -3.25
CA GLY A 41 -3.90 -3.66 -1.89
C GLY A 41 -2.38 -3.50 -1.75
N LEU A 42 -1.75 -2.73 -2.65
CA LEU A 42 -0.35 -2.33 -2.56
C LEU A 42 -0.27 -0.96 -1.91
N ILE A 43 0.89 -0.66 -1.35
CA ILE A 43 1.25 0.70 -0.94
C ILE A 43 2.28 1.17 -1.95
N LEU A 44 1.99 2.27 -2.65
CA LEU A 44 2.87 2.74 -3.73
C LEU A 44 3.96 3.66 -3.17
N THR A 45 3.62 4.49 -2.19
CA THR A 45 4.55 5.41 -1.54
C THR A 45 4.97 4.89 -0.18
N SER A 46 6.28 4.75 0.04
CA SER A 46 6.82 4.31 1.33
C SER A 46 6.37 5.24 2.48
N ARG A 47 5.71 4.65 3.48
CA ARG A 47 5.22 5.34 4.69
C ARG A 47 5.16 4.38 5.89
N ALA A 48 5.20 4.96 7.09
CA ALA A 48 4.93 4.24 8.32
C ALA A 48 3.43 3.92 8.42
N ILE A 49 3.12 2.68 8.81
CA ILE A 49 1.77 2.14 8.94
C ILE A 49 1.69 1.34 10.23
N VAL A 50 0.59 1.52 10.94
CA VAL A 50 0.23 0.65 12.07
C VAL A 50 -0.94 -0.22 11.62
N GLU A 51 -0.70 -1.51 11.47
CA GLU A 51 -1.71 -2.48 11.10
C GLU A 51 -2.23 -3.22 12.34
N SER A 52 -3.56 -3.31 12.49
CA SER A 52 -4.19 -4.00 13.62
C SER A 52 -4.70 -5.37 13.20
N VAL A 53 -4.08 -6.43 13.73
CA VAL A 53 -4.37 -7.83 13.38
C VAL A 53 -4.97 -8.61 14.56
N SER A 54 -5.70 -9.67 14.23
CA SER A 54 -6.41 -10.50 15.22
C SER A 54 -5.54 -11.58 15.87
N ALA A 55 -4.39 -11.92 15.27
CA ALA A 55 -3.50 -12.98 15.73
C ALA A 55 -2.07 -12.73 15.22
N PHE A 56 -1.07 -13.31 15.88
CA PHE A 56 0.34 -13.14 15.49
C PHE A 56 0.65 -13.70 14.10
N ASP A 57 -0.01 -14.80 13.71
CA ASP A 57 0.16 -15.47 12.41
C ASP A 57 -0.77 -14.94 11.30
N ALA A 58 -1.47 -13.84 11.60
CA ALA A 58 -2.35 -13.19 10.65
C ALA A 58 -1.58 -12.70 9.41
N ARG A 59 -2.31 -12.61 8.30
CA ARG A 59 -1.79 -12.04 7.05
C ARG A 59 -1.78 -10.52 7.17
N LEU A 60 -0.62 -9.92 6.96
CA LEU A 60 -0.50 -8.46 6.84
C LEU A 60 -1.05 -8.02 5.47
N ARG A 61 -1.84 -6.96 5.49
CA ARG A 61 -2.40 -6.31 4.31
C ARG A 61 -1.40 -5.37 3.69
N ALA A 62 -0.60 -4.69 4.51
CA ALA A 62 0.42 -3.78 4.03
C ALA A 62 1.51 -4.54 3.25
N TRP A 63 1.76 -4.11 2.00
CA TRP A 63 2.83 -4.63 1.17
C TRP A 63 3.16 -3.62 0.06
N PRO A 64 4.41 -3.48 -0.40
CA PRO A 64 5.63 -4.16 0.06
C PRO A 64 6.11 -3.61 1.41
N ILE A 65 6.55 -4.48 2.32
CA ILE A 65 7.08 -4.06 3.63
C ILE A 65 8.60 -3.88 3.50
N THR A 66 9.09 -2.69 3.83
CA THR A 66 10.51 -2.37 3.84
C THR A 66 11.13 -2.73 5.18
N THR A 67 10.50 -2.31 6.27
CA THR A 67 10.98 -2.55 7.64
C THR A 67 9.81 -2.88 8.57
N LEU A 68 10.07 -3.76 9.53
CA LEU A 68 9.17 -4.07 10.63
C LEU A 68 9.76 -3.43 11.89
N GLU A 69 9.01 -2.59 12.59
CA GLU A 69 9.51 -1.78 13.69
C GLU A 69 9.16 -2.42 15.03
N THR A 70 7.88 -2.57 15.33
CA THR A 70 7.40 -3.08 16.62
C THR A 70 6.13 -3.90 16.44
N ILE A 71 6.01 -4.96 17.25
CA ILE A 71 4.77 -5.73 17.40
C ILE A 71 4.35 -5.58 18.86
N SER A 72 3.21 -4.95 19.08
CA SER A 72 2.65 -4.73 20.42
C SER A 72 1.36 -5.51 20.59
N TYR A 73 1.17 -6.11 21.76
CA TYR A 73 0.01 -6.93 22.08
C TYR A 73 -0.44 -6.72 23.53
N THR A 74 -1.66 -7.11 23.84
CA THR A 74 -2.17 -7.11 25.22
C THR A 74 -2.11 -8.51 25.81
N ASP A 75 -1.37 -8.67 26.90
CA ASP A 75 -1.25 -9.95 27.62
C ASP A 75 -2.50 -10.28 28.43
N THR A 76 -2.57 -11.48 29.00
CA THR A 76 -3.72 -11.95 29.78
C THR A 76 -4.01 -11.13 31.04
N ASP A 77 -3.05 -10.31 31.49
CA ASP A 77 -3.18 -9.42 32.64
C ASP A 77 -3.68 -8.02 32.22
N GLY A 78 -3.92 -7.79 30.93
CA GLY A 78 -4.43 -6.54 30.38
C GLY A 78 -3.35 -5.49 30.15
N LEU A 79 -2.07 -5.87 30.18
CA LEU A 79 -0.94 -4.96 30.00
C LEU A 79 -0.44 -5.00 28.56
N SER A 80 0.03 -3.84 28.08
CA SER A 80 0.65 -3.74 26.75
C SER A 80 2.08 -4.26 26.81
N GLN A 81 2.38 -5.25 25.99
CA GLN A 81 3.68 -5.88 25.85
C GLN A 81 4.21 -5.70 24.42
N THR A 82 5.53 -5.73 24.28
CA THR A 82 6.20 -5.75 22.96
C THR A 82 6.77 -7.14 22.72
N LEU A 83 6.46 -7.73 21.57
CA LEU A 83 7.02 -9.02 21.18
C LEU A 83 8.51 -8.84 20.82
N ALA A 84 9.38 -9.59 21.46
CA ALA A 84 10.82 -9.51 21.19
C ALA A 84 11.15 -10.08 19.81
N SER A 85 12.15 -9.50 19.13
CA SER A 85 12.61 -9.97 17.82
C SER A 85 13.14 -11.40 17.81
N ALA A 86 13.54 -11.93 18.98
CA ALA A 86 13.95 -13.32 19.15
C ALA A 86 12.78 -14.32 19.12
N ASP A 87 11.55 -13.87 19.38
CA ASP A 87 10.38 -14.74 19.53
C ASP A 87 9.62 -14.94 18.20
N TYR A 88 9.99 -14.21 17.15
CA TYR A 88 9.33 -14.28 15.85
C TYR A 88 10.30 -14.30 14.67
N THR A 89 9.79 -14.75 13.54
CA THR A 89 10.41 -14.65 12.22
C THR A 89 9.43 -13.95 11.29
N ALA A 90 9.88 -12.88 10.63
CA ALA A 90 9.07 -12.10 9.72
C ALA A 90 9.35 -12.48 8.26
N GLN A 91 8.33 -12.98 7.57
CA GLN A 91 8.37 -13.24 6.13
C GLN A 91 7.82 -12.01 5.40
N LEU A 92 8.70 -11.04 5.15
CA LEU A 92 8.34 -9.73 4.54
C LEU A 92 8.41 -9.73 3.01
N THR A 93 9.16 -10.67 2.43
CA THR A 93 9.37 -10.77 0.97
C THR A 93 8.22 -11.44 0.23
N THR A 94 7.39 -12.21 0.95
CA THR A 94 6.23 -12.90 0.40
C THR A 94 4.97 -12.04 0.53
N ARG A 95 4.04 -12.20 -0.42
CA ARG A 95 2.74 -11.52 -0.41
C ARG A 95 1.62 -12.55 -0.34
N PRO A 96 0.81 -12.60 0.74
CA PRO A 96 0.80 -11.71 1.90
C PRO A 96 1.98 -11.98 2.84
N ALA A 97 2.46 -10.91 3.47
CA ALA A 97 3.49 -11.01 4.49
C ALA A 97 2.92 -11.62 5.77
N ARG A 98 3.75 -12.35 6.50
CA ARG A 98 3.36 -13.09 7.70
C ARG A 98 4.44 -13.02 8.76
N ILE A 99 4.01 -13.07 10.01
CA ILE A 99 4.86 -13.24 11.18
C ILE A 99 4.63 -14.65 11.71
N THR A 100 5.69 -15.42 11.90
CA THR A 100 5.62 -16.77 12.47
C THR A 100 6.43 -16.82 13.74
N ALA A 101 6.11 -17.72 14.67
CA ALA A 101 6.92 -17.89 15.87
C ALA A 101 8.33 -18.37 15.48
N ALA A 102 9.34 -17.97 16.24
CA ALA A 102 10.69 -18.49 16.07
C ALA A 102 10.71 -20.01 16.30
N PRO A 103 11.66 -20.76 15.70
CA PRO A 103 11.74 -22.21 15.86
C PRO A 103 11.82 -22.62 17.34
N GLY A 104 10.87 -23.46 17.77
CA GLY A 104 10.80 -23.94 19.17
C GLY A 104 10.13 -22.98 20.16
N VAL A 105 9.72 -21.79 19.71
CA VAL A 105 9.01 -20.79 20.53
C VAL A 105 7.51 -20.87 20.25
N ARG A 106 6.70 -20.60 21.27
CA ARG A 106 5.25 -20.39 21.14
C ARG A 106 4.95 -18.92 21.37
N PHE A 107 3.97 -18.38 20.63
CA PHE A 107 3.53 -17.02 20.88
C PHE A 107 2.95 -16.88 22.30
N PRO A 108 3.10 -15.70 22.92
CA PRO A 108 2.45 -15.37 24.18
C PRO A 108 0.92 -15.49 24.09
N ALA A 109 0.29 -15.76 25.23
CA ALA A 109 -1.17 -15.74 25.31
C ALA A 109 -1.69 -14.30 25.22
N LEU A 110 -2.71 -14.10 24.39
CA LEU A 110 -3.37 -12.81 24.21
C LEU A 110 -4.60 -12.72 25.12
N LEU A 111 -4.91 -11.51 25.61
CA LEU A 111 -6.21 -11.26 26.22
C LEU A 111 -7.33 -11.49 25.18
N PRO A 112 -8.41 -12.20 25.53
CA PRO A 112 -9.54 -12.39 24.63
C PRO A 112 -10.10 -11.06 24.12
N ASN A 113 -10.51 -11.03 22.85
CA ASN A 113 -11.06 -9.86 22.16
C ASN A 113 -10.12 -8.65 22.03
N THR A 114 -8.80 -8.83 22.19
CA THR A 114 -7.81 -7.79 21.87
C THR A 114 -7.22 -7.96 20.47
N ARG A 115 -6.52 -6.92 20.02
CA ARG A 115 -5.82 -6.90 18.74
C ARG A 115 -4.35 -6.59 18.95
N ILE A 116 -3.53 -7.11 18.05
CA ILE A 116 -2.10 -6.86 18.00
C ILE A 116 -1.89 -5.66 17.07
N SER A 117 -1.08 -4.71 17.49
CA SER A 117 -0.69 -3.57 16.66
C SER A 117 0.73 -3.78 16.14
N VAL A 118 0.85 -3.83 14.82
CA VAL A 118 2.11 -4.04 14.11
C VAL A 118 2.51 -2.73 13.44
N SER A 119 3.58 -2.12 13.92
CA SER A 119 4.17 -0.92 13.32
C SER A 119 5.23 -1.34 12.31
N LEU A 120 5.08 -0.87 11.07
CA LEU A 120 5.94 -1.21 9.95
C LEU A 120 6.05 -0.03 8.99
N THR A 121 7.10 0.01 8.20
CA THR A 121 7.19 0.89 7.04
C THR A 121 6.95 0.06 5.78
N ALA A 122 5.97 0.47 4.98
CA ALA A 122 5.61 -0.19 3.74
C ALA A 122 5.42 0.78 2.59
N GLY A 123 5.76 0.32 1.39
CA GLY A 123 5.70 1.00 0.11
C GLY A 123 6.99 0.86 -0.69
N PHE A 124 6.97 1.27 -1.95
CA PHE A 124 8.17 1.26 -2.79
C PHE A 124 9.11 2.39 -2.37
N THR A 125 10.42 2.12 -2.40
CA THR A 125 11.46 3.08 -2.03
C THR A 125 11.54 4.25 -3.01
N ASP A 126 11.26 4.00 -4.29
CA ASP A 126 11.20 4.98 -5.35
C ASP A 126 10.29 4.51 -6.49
N ALA A 127 10.06 5.40 -7.46
CA ALA A 127 9.27 5.10 -8.65
C ALA A 127 9.92 4.00 -9.52
N ALA A 128 11.24 3.87 -9.51
CA ALA A 128 11.96 2.86 -10.28
C ALA A 128 11.64 1.44 -9.76
N ALA A 129 11.72 1.22 -8.45
CA ALA A 129 11.37 -0.04 -7.81
C ALA A 129 9.90 -0.43 -8.07
N MET A 130 8.99 0.55 -8.11
CA MET A 130 7.59 0.30 -8.48
C MET A 130 7.46 -0.17 -9.93
N ILE A 131 8.17 0.48 -10.86
CA ILE A 131 8.13 0.15 -12.29
C ILE A 131 8.76 -1.24 -12.53
N ASP A 132 9.89 -1.54 -11.88
CA ASP A 132 10.56 -2.84 -11.96
C ASP A 132 9.66 -3.97 -11.45
N PHE A 133 8.89 -3.71 -10.39
CA PHE A 133 7.90 -4.66 -9.88
C PHE A 133 6.74 -4.87 -10.86
N ALA A 134 6.09 -3.78 -11.29
CA ALA A 134 5.00 -3.86 -12.24
C ALA A 134 4.83 -2.53 -13.00
N PRO A 135 5.24 -2.46 -14.29
CA PRO A 135 5.08 -1.23 -15.08
C PRO A 135 3.60 -0.85 -15.29
N ASN A 136 2.70 -1.82 -15.14
CA ASN A 136 1.25 -1.62 -15.21
C ASN A 136 0.73 -0.67 -14.13
N LEU A 137 1.39 -0.57 -12.97
CA LEU A 137 0.98 0.34 -11.89
C LEU A 137 1.06 1.80 -12.33
N LEU A 138 2.21 2.21 -12.89
CA LEU A 138 2.39 3.56 -13.41
C LEU A 138 1.41 3.86 -14.55
N ARG A 139 1.13 2.87 -15.40
CA ARG A 139 0.17 3.02 -16.51
C ARG A 139 -1.26 3.20 -15.98
N ALA A 140 -1.67 2.44 -14.98
CA ALA A 140 -2.98 2.59 -14.34
C ALA A 140 -3.11 3.97 -13.68
N MET A 141 -2.08 4.42 -12.96
CA MET A 141 -2.06 5.77 -12.37
C MET A 141 -2.24 6.85 -13.43
N LYS A 142 -1.53 6.78 -14.56
CA LYS A 142 -1.67 7.74 -15.67
C LYS A 142 -3.09 7.77 -16.25
N ILE A 143 -3.71 6.60 -16.45
CA ILE A 143 -5.08 6.50 -16.97
C ILE A 143 -6.08 7.13 -15.98
N MET A 144 -5.96 6.82 -14.68
CA MET A 144 -6.82 7.40 -13.66
C MET A 144 -6.59 8.91 -13.51
N LEU A 145 -5.34 9.37 -13.65
CA LEU A 145 -5.01 10.78 -13.62
C LEU A 145 -5.68 11.56 -14.77
N THR A 146 -5.67 11.03 -15.99
CA THR A 146 -6.40 11.64 -17.11
C THR A 146 -7.90 11.72 -16.82
N GLU A 147 -8.48 10.65 -16.26
CA GLU A 147 -9.89 10.63 -15.89
C GLU A 147 -10.24 11.72 -14.87
N TYR A 148 -9.48 11.84 -13.78
CA TYR A 148 -9.73 12.85 -12.74
C TYR A 148 -9.49 14.28 -13.24
N TYR A 149 -8.53 14.48 -14.14
CA TYR A 149 -8.25 15.78 -14.71
C TYR A 149 -9.32 16.25 -15.71
N ASP A 150 -9.81 15.34 -16.56
CA ASP A 150 -10.83 15.64 -17.57
C ASP A 150 -12.22 15.78 -16.92
N ASN A 151 -12.54 14.92 -15.95
CA ASN A 151 -13.81 14.93 -15.23
C ASN A 151 -13.71 15.70 -13.90
N ARG A 152 -13.58 17.02 -14.00
CA ARG A 152 -13.52 17.97 -12.86
C ARG A 152 -14.82 18.09 -12.05
N GLY A 153 -15.83 17.28 -12.34
CA GLY A 153 -17.14 17.23 -11.68
C GLY A 153 -17.72 15.81 -11.70
N ALA A 154 -18.76 15.55 -10.90
CA ALA A 154 -19.40 14.23 -10.83
C ALA A 154 -20.21 13.95 -12.10
N ALA A 155 -19.57 13.32 -13.10
CA ALA A 155 -20.22 12.86 -14.31
C ALA A 155 -19.82 11.40 -14.59
N ASP A 156 -20.78 10.62 -15.11
CA ASP A 156 -20.79 9.17 -15.40
C ASP A 156 -19.64 8.59 -16.29
N GLY A 157 -18.50 9.29 -16.43
CA GLY A 157 -17.35 8.91 -17.26
C GLY A 157 -16.45 7.80 -16.71
N GLY A 158 -16.50 7.57 -15.39
CA GLY A 158 -15.53 6.71 -14.69
C GLY A 158 -15.47 5.26 -15.15
N ASN A 159 -16.51 4.73 -15.80
CA ASN A 159 -16.59 3.30 -16.11
C ASN A 159 -15.51 2.81 -17.10
N ARG A 160 -15.08 3.61 -18.10
CA ARG A 160 -14.13 3.09 -19.10
C ARG A 160 -12.69 3.12 -18.61
N ALA A 161 -12.23 4.25 -18.09
CA ALA A 161 -10.87 4.40 -17.56
C ALA A 161 -10.65 3.41 -16.41
N GLU A 162 -11.61 3.32 -15.50
CA GLU A 162 -11.56 2.41 -14.37
C GLU A 162 -11.51 0.95 -14.82
N ASN A 163 -12.30 0.54 -15.82
CA ASN A 163 -12.25 -0.83 -16.35
C ASN A 163 -10.88 -1.18 -16.97
N VAL A 164 -10.26 -0.25 -17.68
CA VAL A 164 -8.91 -0.46 -18.24
C VAL A 164 -7.87 -0.55 -17.12
N ALA A 165 -7.94 0.34 -16.13
CA ALA A 165 -7.04 0.32 -14.97
C ALA A 165 -7.21 -0.98 -14.16
N LYS A 166 -8.46 -1.44 -13.96
CA LYS A 166 -8.78 -2.72 -13.33
C LYS A 166 -8.18 -3.90 -14.10
N ALA A 167 -8.24 -3.87 -15.44
CA ALA A 167 -7.67 -4.93 -16.28
C ALA A 167 -6.13 -4.97 -16.17
N LEU A 168 -5.45 -3.83 -16.18
CA LEU A 168 -4.00 -3.73 -16.04
C LEU A 168 -3.50 -4.25 -14.69
N CYS A 169 -4.25 -3.97 -13.63
CA CYS A 169 -3.89 -4.32 -12.26
C CYS A 169 -4.52 -5.64 -11.77
N ARG A 170 -5.27 -6.37 -12.62
CA ARG A 170 -6.04 -7.55 -12.21
C ARG A 170 -5.17 -8.63 -11.57
N ASN A 171 -3.99 -8.87 -12.15
CA ASN A 171 -3.05 -9.89 -11.67
C ASN A 171 -2.35 -9.48 -10.37
N LEU A 172 -2.44 -8.20 -9.98
CA LEU A 172 -1.85 -7.69 -8.73
C LEU A 172 -2.83 -7.74 -7.56
N ARG A 173 -4.13 -7.98 -7.84
CA ARG A 173 -5.21 -8.01 -6.84
C ARG A 173 -5.39 -9.37 -6.17
N ASN A 174 -5.29 -10.47 -6.93
CA ASN A 174 -5.49 -11.83 -6.43
C ASN A 174 -4.15 -12.57 -6.42
N TRP A 175 -3.75 -13.06 -5.24
CA TRP A 175 -2.49 -13.75 -4.94
C TRP A 175 -2.29 -15.10 -5.66
N ALA A 176 -2.35 -15.11 -6.98
CA ALA A 176 -1.99 -16.25 -7.80
C ALA A 176 -0.59 -16.00 -8.39
N VAL A 177 0.39 -16.73 -7.86
CA VAL A 177 1.47 -17.26 -8.69
C VAL A 177 0.87 -18.36 -9.54
#